data_AF-A0A1Q5TH18-F1
#
_entry.id   AF-A0A1Q5TH18-F1
#
_cell.length_a   1.000
_cell.length_b   1.000
_cell.length_c   1.000
_cell.angle_alpha   90.00
_cell.angle_beta   90.00
_cell.angle_gamma   90.00
#
_symmetry.space_group_name_H-M   'P 1'
#
loop_
_entity.id
_entity.type
_entity.pdbx_description
1 polymer ?
#
loop_
_entity_poly.entity_id
_entity_poly.type
_entity_poly.pdbx_seq_one_letter_code
_entity_poly.pdbx_strand_id
1 'polypeptide(L)'
;MIDSRCYAENTINVITISGGKDSLAQWLLAIENGVKYVAVFADTGHEHPQTMEYLDYLESHLGNIQRVTSRGGRQFDLLADENAQQACSSVYAGVCE
;
A
#
# COMPACT_ATOMS: atom_id res chain seq x y z
N MET A 1 -7.79 -15.06 -8.01
CA MET A 1 -8.72 -15.16 -6.87
C MET A 1 -8.10 -14.35 -5.74
N ILE A 2 -8.84 -13.42 -5.13
CA ILE A 2 -8.37 -12.64 -3.97
C ILE A 2 -8.57 -13.47 -2.71
N ASP A 3 -7.60 -13.42 -1.79
CA ASP A 3 -7.67 -14.12 -0.51
C ASP A 3 -8.84 -13.58 0.33
N SER A 4 -9.64 -14.46 0.93
CA SER A 4 -10.83 -14.07 1.70
C SER A 4 -10.49 -13.22 2.93
N ARG A 5 -9.26 -13.34 3.47
CA ARG A 5 -8.79 -12.53 4.61
C ARG A 5 -8.73 -11.04 4.29
N CYS A 6 -8.59 -10.67 3.02
CA CYS A 6 -8.62 -9.26 2.59
C CYS A 6 -9.98 -8.57 2.85
N TYR A 7 -11.03 -9.34 3.14
CA TYR A 7 -12.38 -8.83 3.39
C TYR A 7 -12.82 -8.93 4.86
N ALA A 8 -11.97 -9.43 5.78
CA ALA A 8 -12.36 -9.57 7.17
C ALA A 8 -12.51 -8.20 7.87
N GLU A 9 -13.41 -8.11 8.86
CA GLU A 9 -13.80 -6.83 9.49
C GLU A 9 -12.63 -6.09 10.16
N ASN A 10 -11.67 -6.82 10.71
CA ASN A 10 -10.49 -6.27 11.41
C ASN A 10 -9.20 -6.37 10.60
N THR A 11 -9.29 -6.52 9.27
CA THR A 11 -8.12 -6.56 8.39
C THR A 11 -7.79 -5.16 7.86
N ILE A 12 -6.53 -4.75 8.03
CA ILE A 12 -5.96 -3.60 7.32
C ILE A 12 -5.14 -4.12 6.15
N ASN A 13 -5.62 -3.91 4.93
CA ASN A 13 -4.82 -4.23 3.74
C ASN A 13 -3.95 -3.02 3.39
N VAL A 14 -2.64 -3.22 3.36
CA VAL A 14 -1.67 -2.19 2.96
C VAL A 14 -1.14 -2.53 1.58
N ILE A 15 -1.11 -1.55 0.68
CA ILE A 15 -0.51 -1.68 -0.65
C ILE A 15 0.67 -0.72 -0.72
N THR A 16 1.88 -1.26 -0.84
CA THR A 16 3.08 -0.47 -0.99
C THR A 16 3.24 -0.04 -2.45
N ILE A 17 3.26 1.27 -2.69
CA ILE A 17 3.34 1.87 -4.02
C ILE A 17 4.76 2.33 -4.26
N SER A 18 5.48 1.77 -5.22
CA SER A 18 6.83 2.22 -5.59
C SER A 18 6.87 3.17 -6.79
N GLY A 19 5.73 3.35 -7.46
CA GLY A 19 5.67 3.95 -8.80
C GLY A 19 6.01 2.97 -9.92
N GLY A 20 6.23 1.68 -9.60
CA GLY A 20 6.43 0.62 -10.59
C GLY A 20 5.11 -0.01 -11.07
N LYS A 21 5.20 -0.73 -12.20
CA LYS A 21 4.06 -1.43 -12.81
C LYS A 21 3.43 -2.51 -11.90
N ASP A 22 4.25 -3.18 -11.09
CA ASP A 22 3.79 -4.32 -10.29
C ASP A 22 2.98 -3.82 -9.08
N SER A 23 3.45 -2.77 -8.39
CA SER A 23 2.69 -2.11 -7.34
C SER A 23 1.40 -1.46 -7.86
N LEU A 24 1.43 -0.92 -9.09
CA LEU A 24 0.23 -0.40 -9.75
C LEU A 24 -0.77 -1.51 -10.03
N ALA A 25 -0.32 -2.65 -10.57
CA ALA A 25 -1.19 -3.79 -10.86
C ALA A 25 -1.88 -4.30 -9.58
N GLN A 26 -1.16 -4.36 -8.46
CA GLN A 26 -1.74 -4.74 -7.17
C GLN A 26 -2.79 -3.73 -6.70
N TRP A 27 -2.53 -2.42 -6.86
CA TRP A 27 -3.48 -1.37 -6.50
C TRP A 27 -4.76 -1.44 -7.34
N LEU A 28 -4.63 -1.56 -8.66
CA LEU A 28 -5.77 -1.69 -9.57
C LEU A 28 -6.58 -2.95 -9.27
N LEU A 29 -5.91 -4.07 -9.01
CA LEU A 29 -6.58 -5.32 -8.64
C LEU A 29 -7.41 -5.17 -7.36
N ALA A 30 -6.91 -4.46 -6.36
CA ALA A 30 -7.66 -4.19 -5.13
C ALA A 30 -8.90 -3.31 -5.38
N ILE A 31 -8.76 -2.28 -6.24
CA ILE A 31 -9.88 -1.42 -6.66
C ILE A 31 -10.95 -2.25 -7.38
N GLU A 32 -10.56 -3.05 -8.37
CA GLU A 32 -11.48 -3.85 -9.19
C GLU A 32 -12.25 -4.89 -8.37
N ASN A 33 -11.67 -5.38 -7.28
CA ASN A 33 -12.26 -6.39 -6.40
C ASN A 33 -12.89 -5.81 -5.12
N GLY A 34 -13.00 -4.48 -5.02
CA GLY A 34 -13.64 -3.80 -3.89
C GLY A 34 -12.97 -4.05 -2.54
N VAL A 35 -11.67 -4.38 -2.54
CA VAL A 35 -10.89 -4.59 -1.31
C VAL A 35 -10.65 -3.22 -0.68
N LYS A 36 -10.92 -3.08 0.63
CA LYS A 36 -10.54 -1.86 1.37
C LYS A 36 -9.03 -1.88 1.60
N TYR A 37 -8.34 -0.81 1.24
CA TYR A 37 -6.87 -0.74 1.36
C TYR A 37 -6.39 0.64 1.81
N VAL A 38 -5.12 0.68 2.23
CA VAL A 38 -4.32 1.89 2.43
C VAL A 38 -3.14 1.83 1.46
N ALA A 39 -3.07 2.79 0.53
CA ALA A 39 -1.92 2.94 -0.36
C ALA A 39 -0.82 3.72 0.36
N VAL A 40 0.40 3.17 0.41
CA VAL A 40 1.53 3.74 1.17
C VAL A 40 2.76 3.83 0.29
N PHE A 41 3.45 4.97 0.32
CA PHE A 41 4.76 5.18 -0.30
C PHE A 41 5.82 5.46 0.76
N ALA A 42 6.95 4.78 0.66
CA ALA A 42 8.12 5.06 1.49
C ALA A 42 8.97 6.14 0.82
N ASP A 43 8.85 7.38 1.30
CA ASP A 43 9.63 8.51 0.79
C ASP A 43 11.02 8.54 1.43
N THR A 44 12.01 8.04 0.67
CA THR A 44 13.43 8.06 1.03
C THR A 44 14.06 9.45 0.91
N GLY A 45 13.37 10.37 0.20
CA GLY A 45 13.83 11.67 -0.23
C GLY A 45 15.04 11.64 -1.18
N HIS A 46 15.29 10.52 -1.87
CA HIS A 46 16.29 10.36 -2.93
C HIS A 46 15.68 9.73 -4.21
N GLU A 47 14.36 9.76 -4.31
CA GLU A 47 13.62 9.20 -5.43
C GLU A 47 13.86 10.02 -6.70
N HIS A 48 13.81 9.34 -7.85
CA HIS A 48 13.94 10.03 -9.12
C HIS A 48 12.77 11.02 -9.29
N PRO A 49 12.98 12.26 -9.80
CA PRO A 49 11.91 13.24 -9.95
C PRO A 49 10.70 12.71 -10.74
N GLN A 50 10.96 11.93 -11.80
CA GLN A 50 9.90 11.29 -12.59
C GLN A 50 9.06 10.28 -11.78
N THR A 51 9.64 9.61 -10.78
CA THR A 51 8.89 8.74 -9.88
C THR A 51 7.91 9.56 -9.05
N MET A 52 8.36 10.71 -8.53
CA MET A 52 7.50 11.58 -7.73
C MET A 52 6.36 12.17 -8.57
N GLU A 53 6.65 12.67 -9.76
CA GLU A 53 5.65 13.14 -10.73
C GLU A 53 4.64 12.03 -11.09
N TYR A 54 5.13 10.80 -11.27
CA TYR A 54 4.26 9.67 -11.55
C TYR A 54 3.37 9.29 -10.36
N LEU A 55 3.88 9.37 -9.14
CA LEU A 55 3.08 9.15 -7.93
C LEU A 55 1.98 10.21 -7.77
N ASP A 56 2.27 11.47 -8.08
CA ASP A 56 1.26 12.54 -8.07
C ASP A 56 0.19 12.31 -9.16
N TYR A 57 0.63 11.84 -10.34
CA TYR A 57 -0.29 11.40 -11.39
C TYR A 57 -1.19 10.27 -10.89
N LEU A 58 -0.65 9.20 -10.30
CA LEU A 58 -1.44 8.08 -9.78
C LEU A 58 -2.40 8.52 -8.68
N GLU A 59 -1.95 9.37 -7.75
CA GLU A 59 -2.76 9.89 -6.66
C GLU A 59 -3.99 10.65 -7.18
N SER A 60 -3.82 11.49 -8.21
CA SER A 60 -4.92 12.24 -8.83
C SER A 60 -5.96 11.35 -9.56
N HIS A 61 -5.60 10.12 -9.93
CA HIS A 61 -6.48 9.22 -10.69
C HIS A 61 -7.08 8.08 -9.86
N LEU A 62 -6.35 7.58 -8.87
CA LEU A 62 -6.68 6.36 -8.13
C LEU A 62 -7.00 6.61 -6.65
N GLY A 63 -6.60 7.76 -6.11
CA GLY A 63 -6.84 8.16 -4.73
C GLY A 63 -5.56 8.38 -3.92
N ASN A 64 -5.74 8.84 -2.68
CA ASN A 64 -4.67 9.30 -1.80
C ASN A 64 -3.60 8.23 -1.51
N ILE A 65 -2.32 8.62 -1.59
CA ILE A 65 -1.15 7.84 -1.21
C ILE A 65 -0.58 8.41 0.10
N GLN A 66 -0.49 7.57 1.13
CA GLN A 66 0.15 7.96 2.38
C GLN A 66 1.67 7.91 2.23
N ARG A 67 2.32 9.06 2.29
CA ARG A 67 3.78 9.18 2.21
C ARG A 67 4.40 9.09 3.61
N VAL A 68 5.23 8.08 3.84
CA VAL A 68 5.93 7.84 5.10
C VAL A 68 7.40 8.15 4.91
N THR A 69 7.97 9.00 5.76
CA THR A 69 9.38 9.41 5.67
C THR A 69 10.07 9.32 7.04
N SER A 70 11.35 8.96 7.03
CA SER A 70 12.22 8.97 8.21
C SER A 70 12.70 10.37 8.62
N ARG A 71 12.44 11.40 7.80
CA ARG A 71 12.91 12.78 8.00
C ARG A 71 12.00 13.63 8.91
N GLY A 72 11.14 13.01 9.72
CA GLY A 72 10.29 13.69 10.70
C GLY A 72 8.80 13.79 10.36
N GLY A 73 8.26 12.88 9.54
CA GLY A 73 6.83 12.73 9.31
C GLY A 73 6.15 11.83 10.36
N ARG A 74 4.80 11.78 10.35
CA ARG A 74 4.06 10.73 11.07
C ARG A 74 4.47 9.38 10.49
N GLN A 75 5.26 8.62 11.24
CA GLN A 75 5.62 7.26 10.85
C GLN A 75 4.36 6.41 10.97
N PHE A 76 4.01 5.67 9.91
CA PHE A 76 2.93 4.69 10.01
C PHE A 76 3.47 3.55 10.88
N ASP A 77 3.05 3.54 12.13
CA ASP A 77 3.48 2.52 13.08
C ASP A 77 2.69 1.24 12.79
N LEU A 78 3.26 0.41 11.91
CA LEU A 78 2.73 -0.92 11.57
C LEU A 78 2.64 -1.84 12.80
N LEU A 79 3.32 -1.51 13.90
CA LEU A 79 3.35 -2.30 15.13
C LEU A 79 2.44 -1.73 16.23
N ALA A 80 1.95 -0.49 16.10
CA ALA A 80 1.00 0.08 17.07
C ALA A 80 -0.39 -0.57 17.04
N ASP A 81 -0.67 -1.43 16.05
CA ASP A 81 -1.89 -2.24 15.94
C ASP A 81 -1.59 -3.75 16.15
N GLU A 82 -0.57 -4.06 16.97
CA GLU A 82 -0.17 -5.43 17.38
C GLU A 82 -1.20 -6.11 18.32
N ASN A 83 -2.45 -6.24 17.89
CA ASN A 83 -3.41 -7.10 18.58
C ASN A 83 -4.30 -7.93 17.64
N ALA A 84 -3.77 -8.34 16.49
CA ALA A 84 -4.35 -9.45 15.74
C ALA A 84 -3.26 -10.31 15.10
N GLN A 85 -3.16 -11.56 15.55
CA GLN A 85 -2.36 -12.64 14.98
C GLN A 85 -2.83 -13.06 13.56
N GLN A 86 -3.20 -12.10 12.70
CA GLN A 86 -3.79 -12.38 11.40
C GLN A 86 -3.56 -11.28 10.35
N ALA A 87 -2.40 -10.61 10.40
CA ALA A 87 -1.98 -9.72 9.31
C ALA A 87 -1.22 -10.53 8.23
N CYS A 88 -1.66 -10.47 6.95
CA CYS A 88 -0.75 -10.78 5.83
C CYS A 88 0.04 -9.50 5.54
N SER A 89 1.34 -9.52 5.81
CA SER A 89 2.24 -8.37 5.65
C SER A 89 2.64 -8.09 4.19
N SER A 90 2.32 -8.98 3.26
CA SER A 90 2.57 -8.81 1.82
C SER A 90 1.78 -9.84 1.01
N VAL A 91 1.17 -9.42 -0.11
CA VAL A 91 0.64 -10.33 -1.14
C VAL A 91 1.32 -9.97 -2.45
N TYR A 92 2.57 -10.41 -2.63
CA TYR A 92 3.19 -10.45 -3.94
C TYR A 92 2.69 -11.72 -4.65
N ALA A 93 1.97 -11.57 -5.76
CA ALA A 93 1.55 -12.68 -6.63
C ALA A 93 0.83 -13.86 -5.93
N GLY A 94 0.03 -13.61 -4.87
CA GLY A 94 -0.83 -14.63 -4.28
C GLY A 94 -0.14 -15.64 -3.34
N VAL A 95 1.00 -15.31 -2.76
CA VAL A 95 1.61 -16.08 -1.66
C VAL A 95 1.69 -15.17 -0.44
N CYS A 96 0.99 -15.51 0.65
CA CYS A 96 1.34 -14.98 1.96
C CYS A 96 2.53 -15.81 2.49
N GLU A 97 3.63 -15.16 2.84
CA GLU A 97 4.60 -15.71 3.79
C GLU A 97 4.32 -15.15 5.18
#